data_AF-A0A1H1UP01-F1
#
_entry.id   AF-A0A1H1UP01-F1
#
_cell.length_a   1.000
_cell.length_b   1.000
_cell.length_c   1.000
_cell.angle_alpha   90.00
_cell.angle_beta   90.00
_cell.angle_gamma   90.00
#
_symmetry.space_group_name_H-M   'P 1'
#
loop_
_entity.id
_entity.type
_entity.pdbx_description
1 polymer ?
#
loop_
_entity_poly.entity_id
_entity_poly.type
_entity_poly.pdbx_seq_one_letter_code
_entity_poly.pdbx_strand_id
1 'polypeptide(L)'
;MRPANPAEIISGIEHGLAHRSGTGALTREAVEALDVVQHALAYCDPAGGMESWRNALRSGALSDVARTAVTQMVHDLNAAIERGEEDRVTGVCDCLQVLFPDEAGTTRGTAE
;
A
#
# COMPACT_ATOMS: atom_id res chain seq x y z
N MET A 1 5.53 -15.54 5.35
CA MET A 1 5.36 -14.06 5.53
C MET A 1 4.90 -13.76 6.96
N ARG A 2 5.30 -12.65 7.62
CA ARG A 2 4.78 -12.29 8.96
C ARG A 2 3.50 -11.43 8.83
N PRO A 3 2.52 -11.52 9.76
CA PRO A 3 1.36 -10.63 9.76
C PRO A 3 1.79 -9.16 9.90
N ALA A 4 1.18 -8.29 9.12
CA ALA A 4 1.44 -6.85 9.11
C ALA A 4 0.50 -6.10 10.07
N ASN A 5 0.97 -5.03 10.71
CA ASN A 5 0.13 -4.16 11.52
C ASN A 5 -0.51 -3.06 10.63
N PRO A 6 -1.85 -3.00 10.51
CA PRO A 6 -2.52 -1.99 9.67
C PRO A 6 -2.16 -0.54 10.06
N ALA A 7 -1.96 -0.26 11.35
CA ALA A 7 -1.63 1.08 11.82
C ALA A 7 -0.25 1.54 11.36
N GLU A 8 0.73 0.63 11.32
CA GLU A 8 2.08 0.91 10.84
C GLU A 8 2.07 1.16 9.32
N ILE A 9 1.29 0.38 8.56
CA ILE A 9 1.11 0.64 7.12
C ILE A 9 0.55 2.04 6.90
N ILE A 10 -0.56 2.36 7.58
CA ILE A 10 -1.24 3.64 7.40
C ILE A 10 -0.30 4.80 7.74
N SER A 11 0.47 4.67 8.81
CA SER A 11 1.48 5.66 9.18
C SER A 11 2.56 5.82 8.10
N GLY A 12 3.05 4.71 7.52
CA GLY A 12 4.01 4.74 6.42
C GLY A 12 3.46 5.41 5.15
N ILE A 13 2.22 5.10 4.78
CA ILE A 13 1.54 5.72 3.64
C ILE A 13 1.38 7.22 3.87
N GLU A 14 0.91 7.64 5.04
CA GLU A 14 0.76 9.06 5.37
C GLU A 14 2.07 9.81 5.35
N HIS A 15 3.13 9.19 5.87
CA HIS A 15 4.47 9.74 5.77
C HIS A 15 4.88 9.93 4.30
N GLY A 16 4.71 8.91 3.45
CA GLY A 16 5.01 8.99 2.02
C GLY A 16 4.21 10.08 1.30
N LEU A 17 2.91 10.20 1.59
CA LEU A 17 2.03 11.21 0.98
C LEU A 17 2.37 12.66 1.42
N ALA A 18 2.83 12.84 2.66
CA ALA A 18 3.21 14.13 3.21
C ALA A 18 4.51 14.68 2.59
N HIS A 19 5.40 13.80 2.11
CA HIS A 19 6.66 14.19 1.51
C HIS A 19 6.50 14.41 0.01
N ARG A 20 6.06 15.62 -0.37
CA ARG A 20 6.09 16.09 -1.75
C ARG A 20 7.34 16.92 -2.00
N SER A 21 7.90 16.81 -3.20
CA SER A 21 8.96 17.73 -3.60
C SER A 21 8.40 19.16 -3.64
N GLY A 22 9.20 20.15 -3.26
CA GLY A 22 8.82 21.58 -3.31
C GLY A 22 8.48 22.11 -4.71
N THR A 23 8.58 21.27 -5.75
CA THR A 23 8.25 21.58 -7.15
C THR A 23 6.86 21.07 -7.57
N GLY A 24 6.11 20.44 -6.66
CA GLY A 24 4.82 19.83 -6.96
C GLY A 24 4.90 18.44 -7.59
N ALA A 25 6.10 17.94 -7.90
CA ALA A 25 6.32 16.56 -8.31
C ALA A 25 6.19 15.60 -7.13
N LEU A 26 5.63 14.41 -7.39
CA LEU A 26 5.60 13.31 -6.43
C LEU A 26 7.01 12.75 -6.25
N THR A 27 7.40 12.49 -5.00
CA THR A 27 8.60 11.69 -4.75
C THR A 27 8.30 10.21 -5.02
N ARG A 28 9.35 9.38 -5.04
CA ARG A 28 9.19 7.93 -5.18
C ARG A 28 8.30 7.37 -4.08
N GLU A 29 8.54 7.77 -2.83
CA GLU A 29 7.81 7.33 -1.64
C GLU A 29 6.32 7.71 -1.73
N ALA A 30 6.02 8.91 -2.25
CA ALA A 30 4.65 9.35 -2.47
C ALA A 30 3.94 8.51 -3.55
N VAL A 31 4.64 8.11 -4.60
CA VAL A 31 4.10 7.24 -5.65
C VAL A 31 3.81 5.84 -5.09
N GLU A 32 4.76 5.25 -4.36
CA GLU A 32 4.60 3.93 -3.73
C GLU A 32 3.45 3.94 -2.72
N ALA A 33 3.32 5.00 -1.91
CA ALA A 33 2.19 5.18 -1.00
C ALA A 33 0.84 5.27 -1.74
N LEU A 34 0.77 6.01 -2.86
CA LEU A 34 -0.44 6.12 -3.69
C LEU A 34 -0.81 4.81 -4.38
N ASP A 35 0.18 3.98 -4.71
CA ASP A 35 -0.01 2.67 -5.31
C ASP A 35 -0.71 1.72 -4.33
N VAL A 36 -0.24 1.66 -3.08
CA VAL A 36 -0.88 0.86 -2.02
C VAL A 36 -2.31 1.30 -1.76
N VAL A 37 -2.57 2.61 -1.76
CA VAL A 37 -3.93 3.16 -1.62
C VAL A 37 -4.81 2.74 -2.80
N GLN A 38 -4.28 2.77 -4.03
CA GLN A 38 -5.02 2.35 -5.22
C GLN A 38 -5.39 0.87 -5.14
N HIS A 39 -4.45 0.01 -4.75
CA HIS A 39 -4.69 -1.42 -4.58
C HIS A 39 -5.75 -1.71 -3.52
N ALA A 40 -5.64 -1.07 -2.35
CA ALA A 40 -6.62 -1.22 -1.27
C ALA A 40 -8.03 -0.80 -1.71
N LEU A 41 -8.13 0.33 -2.41
CA LEU A 41 -9.41 0.83 -2.91
C LEU A 41 -9.98 -0.05 -4.02
N ALA A 42 -9.14 -0.54 -4.95
CA ALA A 42 -9.56 -1.47 -5.99
C ALA A 42 -10.01 -2.83 -5.41
N TYR A 43 -9.41 -3.26 -4.30
CA TYR A 43 -9.79 -4.48 -3.60
C TYR A 43 -11.13 -4.34 -2.87
N CYS A 44 -11.34 -3.24 -2.13
CA CYS A 44 -12.53 -3.06 -1.29
C CYS A 44 -13.73 -2.44 -2.01
N ASP A 45 -13.52 -1.50 -2.93
CA ASP A 45 -14.58 -0.77 -3.63
C ASP A 45 -14.12 -0.32 -5.04
N PRO A 46 -14.22 -1.21 -6.04
CA PRO A 46 -13.78 -0.93 -7.41
C PRO A 46 -14.52 0.24 -8.07
N ALA A 47 -15.74 0.58 -7.62
CA ALA A 47 -16.59 1.59 -8.24
C ALA A 47 -16.41 2.99 -7.62
N GLY A 48 -16.17 3.06 -6.29
CA GLY A 48 -15.97 4.31 -5.55
C GLY A 48 -14.50 4.69 -5.30
N GLY A 49 -13.57 3.75 -5.48
CA GLY A 49 -12.16 3.92 -5.11
C GLY A 49 -11.44 5.09 -5.78
N MET A 50 -11.80 5.44 -7.01
CA MET A 50 -11.11 6.49 -7.77
C MET A 50 -11.26 7.90 -7.17
N GLU A 51 -12.35 8.20 -6.47
CA GLU A 51 -12.51 9.50 -5.84
C GLU A 51 -11.60 9.66 -4.62
N SER A 52 -11.60 8.65 -3.75
CA SER A 52 -10.72 8.60 -2.57
C SER A 52 -9.24 8.60 -2.97
N TRP A 53 -8.88 7.90 -4.04
CA TRP A 53 -7.52 7.93 -4.58
C TRP A 53 -7.13 9.32 -5.11
N ARG A 54 -8.00 9.97 -5.90
CA ARG A 54 -7.75 11.34 -6.37
C ARG A 54 -7.64 12.34 -5.21
N ASN A 55 -8.40 12.12 -4.15
CA ASN A 55 -8.29 12.95 -2.95
C ASN A 55 -6.89 12.80 -2.34
N ALA A 56 -6.41 11.57 -2.11
CA ALA A 56 -5.05 11.32 -1.60
C ALA A 56 -3.97 11.93 -2.50
N LEU A 57 -4.11 11.82 -3.81
CA LEU A 57 -3.21 12.43 -4.78
C LEU A 57 -3.21 13.97 -4.73
N ARG A 58 -4.31 14.62 -4.35
CA ARG A 58 -4.37 16.09 -4.33
C ARG A 58 -4.00 16.67 -2.97
N SER A 59 -4.52 16.08 -1.88
CA SER A 59 -4.35 16.57 -0.53
C SER A 59 -3.02 16.15 0.10
N GLY A 60 -2.41 15.07 -0.39
CA GLY A 60 -1.28 14.44 0.30
C GLY A 60 -1.69 13.78 1.62
N ALA A 61 -2.98 13.45 1.79
CA ALA A 61 -3.51 12.83 2.99
C ALA A 61 -4.54 11.76 2.67
N LEU A 62 -4.62 10.74 3.53
CA LEU A 62 -5.64 9.69 3.42
C LEU A 62 -7.00 10.18 3.89
N SER A 63 -8.03 9.91 3.08
CA SER A 63 -9.42 9.94 3.52
C SER A 63 -9.74 8.77 4.44
N ASP A 64 -10.80 8.89 5.25
CA ASP A 64 -11.27 7.78 6.09
C ASP A 64 -11.62 6.53 5.28
N VAL A 65 -12.22 6.71 4.10
CA VAL A 65 -12.52 5.61 3.17
C VAL A 65 -11.25 4.86 2.77
N ALA A 66 -10.18 5.60 2.42
CA ALA A 66 -8.90 4.99 2.06
C ALA A 66 -8.24 4.29 3.26
N ARG A 67 -8.31 4.87 4.47
CA ARG A 67 -7.82 4.23 5.71
C ARG A 67 -8.55 2.92 5.98
N THR A 68 -9.88 2.91 5.86
CA THR A 68 -10.70 1.71 6.05
C THR A 68 -10.37 0.65 5.02
N ALA A 69 -10.24 1.02 3.74
CA ALA A 69 -9.88 0.09 2.67
C ALA A 69 -8.50 -0.55 2.92
N VAL A 70 -7.49 0.25 3.27
CA VAL A 70 -6.15 -0.27 3.62
C VAL A 70 -6.23 -1.20 4.82
N THR A 71 -6.96 -0.80 5.87
CA THR A 71 -7.12 -1.63 7.08
C THR A 71 -7.75 -2.98 6.76
N GLN A 72 -8.82 -2.98 5.96
CA GLN A 72 -9.54 -4.18 5.60
C GLN A 72 -8.71 -5.10 4.72
N MET A 73 -8.02 -4.55 3.71
CA MET A 73 -7.09 -5.31 2.88
C MET A 73 -6.02 -5.99 3.74
N VAL A 74 -5.38 -5.28 4.68
CA VAL A 74 -4.33 -5.85 5.53
C VAL A 74 -4.88 -6.94 6.44
N HIS A 75 -6.07 -6.76 7.02
CA HIS A 75 -6.70 -7.81 7.83
C HIS A 75 -6.97 -9.08 7.02
N ASP A 76 -7.51 -8.94 5.80
CA ASP A 76 -7.79 -10.07 4.92
C ASP A 76 -6.50 -10.81 4.52
N LEU A 77 -5.44 -10.06 4.21
CA LEU A 77 -4.13 -10.63 3.87
C LEU A 77 -3.51 -11.36 5.06
N ASN A 78 -3.56 -10.79 6.27
CA ASN A 78 -3.08 -11.46 7.48
C ASN A 78 -3.84 -12.76 7.72
N ALA A 79 -5.17 -12.74 7.57
CA ALA A 79 -5.98 -13.94 7.73
C ALA A 79 -5.64 -15.01 6.66
N ALA A 80 -5.31 -14.60 5.43
CA ALA A 80 -4.84 -15.51 4.38
C ALA A 80 -3.46 -16.12 4.71
N ILE A 81 -2.53 -15.32 5.24
CA ILE A 81 -1.23 -15.80 5.73
C ILE A 81 -1.42 -16.85 6.84
N GLU A 82 -2.30 -16.58 7.81
CA GLU A 82 -2.60 -17.52 8.90
C GLU A 82 -3.20 -18.84 8.40
N ARG A 83 -3.93 -18.81 7.27
CA ARG A 83 -4.47 -20.01 6.60
C ARG A 83 -3.46 -20.71 5.67
N GLY A 84 -2.27 -20.16 5.48
CA GLY A 84 -1.27 -20.68 4.55
C GLY A 84 -1.60 -20.44 3.07
N GLU A 85 -2.47 -19.47 2.76
CA GLU A 85 -2.89 -19.11 1.41
C GLU A 85 -1.92 -18.10 0.77
N GLU A 86 -0.62 -18.39 0.76
CA GLU A 86 0.42 -17.42 0.36
C GLU A 86 0.28 -16.95 -1.11
N ASP A 87 -0.13 -17.84 -2.02
CA ASP A 87 -0.37 -17.48 -3.45
C ASP A 87 -1.45 -16.40 -3.62
N ARG A 88 -2.45 -16.40 -2.72
CA ARG A 88 -3.53 -15.42 -2.71
C ARG A 88 -3.03 -14.05 -2.25
N VAL A 89 -2.04 -14.03 -1.37
CA VAL A 89 -1.40 -12.81 -0.86
C VAL A 89 -0.53 -12.17 -1.94
N THR A 90 0.28 -12.97 -2.63
CA THR A 90 1.14 -12.49 -3.73
C THR A 90 0.32 -11.89 -4.87
N GLY A 91 -0.82 -12.50 -5.22
CA GLY A 91 -1.71 -11.97 -6.26
C GLY A 91 -2.37 -10.62 -5.94
N VAL A 92 -2.43 -10.22 -4.68
CA VAL A 92 -3.01 -8.93 -4.26
C VAL A 92 -1.94 -7.84 -4.15
N CYS A 93 -0.66 -8.20 -3.92
CA CYS A 93 0.29 -7.29 -3.30
C CYS A 93 1.76 -7.46 -3.71
N ASP A 94 2.06 -7.37 -5.01
CA ASP A 94 3.43 -7.11 -5.49
C ASP A 94 3.96 -5.74 -4.98
N CYS A 95 3.07 -4.77 -4.78
CA CYS A 95 3.36 -3.40 -4.35
C CYS A 95 3.59 -3.25 -2.83
N LEU A 96 3.00 -4.09 -1.99
CA LEU A 96 3.28 -4.08 -0.54
C LEU A 96 4.69 -4.58 -0.20
N GLN A 97 5.35 -5.34 -1.08
CA GLN A 97 6.75 -5.76 -0.86
C GLN A 97 7.71 -4.57 -0.69
N VAL A 98 7.34 -3.39 -1.21
CA VAL A 98 8.13 -2.16 -1.03
C VAL A 98 8.01 -1.61 0.39
N LEU A 99 6.84 -1.75 1.03
CA LEU A 99 6.62 -1.35 2.42
C LEU A 99 7.02 -2.44 3.42
N PHE A 100 7.12 -3.69 2.97
CA PHE A 100 7.60 -4.84 3.73
C PHE A 100 8.80 -5.47 3.05
N PRO A 101 9.99 -4.84 3.13
CA PRO A 101 11.20 -5.51 2.71
C PRO A 101 11.35 -6.80 3.52
N ASP A 102 11.53 -7.91 2.81
CA ASP A 102 11.86 -9.19 3.42
C ASP A 102 13.19 -9.03 4.18
N GLU A 103 13.28 -9.49 5.43
CA GLU A 103 14.57 -9.49 6.16
C GLU A 103 15.61 -10.43 5.49
N ALA A 104 15.20 -11.18 4.47
CA ALA A 104 16.10 -11.82 3.53
C ALA A 104 16.47 -10.83 2.42
N GLY A 105 17.55 -10.08 2.64
CA GLY A 105 18.22 -9.31 1.59
C GLY A 105 18.46 -10.18 0.36
N THR A 106 17.61 -10.02 -0.65
CA THR A 106 17.83 -10.55 -2.00
C THR A 106 17.85 -9.36 -2.93
N THR A 107 19.06 -8.93 -3.23
CA THR A 107 19.41 -8.17 -4.41
C THR A 107 18.78 -8.86 -5.62
N ARG A 108 17.65 -8.34 -6.11
CA ARG A 108 17.16 -8.70 -7.45
C ARG A 108 18.14 -8.08 -8.43
N GLY A 109 19.00 -8.95 -8.94
CA GLY A 109 20.15 -8.64 -9.78
C GLY A 109 19.80 -7.70 -10.92
N THR A 110 20.75 -6.81 -11.18
CA THR A 110 20.91 -6.11 -12.44
C THR A 110 20.84 -7.10 -13.60
N ALA A 111 20.11 -6.69 -14.62
CA ALA A 111 20.06 -7.31 -15.93
C ALA A 111 21.47 -7.58 -16.50
N GLU A 112 21.62 -8.73 -17.13
CA GLU A 112 22.47 -8.96 -18.31
C GLU A 112 21.65 -9.70 -19.37
#